data_AF-G9PCK1-F1
#
_entry.id   AF-G9PCK1-F1
#
_cell.length_a   1.000
_cell.length_b   1.000
_cell.length_c   1.000
_cell.angle_alpha   90.00
_cell.angle_beta   90.00
_cell.angle_gamma   90.00
#
_symmetry.space_group_name_H-M   'P 1'
#
loop_
_entity.id
_entity.type
_entity.pdbx_description
1 polymer ?
#
loop_
_entity_poly.entity_id
_entity_poly.type
_entity_poly.pdbx_seq_one_letter_code
_entity_poly.pdbx_strand_id
1 'polypeptide(L)'
;MVLTHSTNHTYSHPFPTVTLAYFLRYSSPQLNPFAAHVLSTDTISSHVDPETQRLYTTRIHLKKSRMPSAVYKLLPASVSGGGSGEKASYILETSVVDIKQGWMKTESRNLNFTGVLSVVEKQHFKVPSTPEAIARNETDVNSSVSFKSRLGEKIRGKLGQAQESSGTGWLPGLLGGLGAKGIQRSIESLASTKTIDQLSKSRDGMRLVLERLRNGGVIGVMEKLRQERQRQTMTM
;
A
#
# COMPACT_ATOMS: atom_id res chain seq x y z
N MET A 1 10.56 13.34 -10.13
CA MET A 1 11.54 12.45 -9.44
C MET A 1 10.87 11.15 -8.99
N VAL A 2 11.58 10.01 -9.11
CA VAL A 2 11.13 8.68 -8.65
C VAL A 2 12.13 8.13 -7.63
N LEU A 3 11.65 7.72 -6.45
CA LEU A 3 12.43 7.01 -5.43
C LEU A 3 11.95 5.57 -5.36
N THR A 4 12.86 4.59 -5.38
CA THR A 4 12.52 3.17 -5.26
C THR A 4 13.27 2.55 -4.08
N HIS A 5 12.56 1.79 -3.26
CA HIS A 5 13.13 0.97 -2.20
C HIS A 5 12.76 -0.49 -2.44
N SER A 6 13.66 -1.43 -2.14
CA SER A 6 13.39 -2.86 -2.31
C SER A 6 13.90 -3.65 -1.11
N THR A 7 13.13 -4.65 -0.71
CA THR A 7 13.46 -5.55 0.41
C THR A 7 13.17 -6.99 0.02
N ASN A 8 13.98 -7.90 0.55
CA ASN A 8 13.78 -9.33 0.41
C ASN A 8 13.41 -9.91 1.78
N HIS A 9 12.52 -10.90 1.78
CA HIS A 9 12.16 -11.65 2.98
C HIS A 9 11.78 -13.08 2.60
N THR A 10 11.92 -14.01 3.55
CA THR A 10 11.54 -15.40 3.38
C THR A 10 10.58 -15.77 4.50
N TYR A 11 9.39 -16.25 4.13
CA TYR A 11 8.42 -16.82 5.07
C TYR A 11 8.70 -18.31 5.20
N SER A 12 8.84 -18.79 6.44
CA SER A 12 8.99 -20.22 6.74
C SER A 12 7.65 -20.97 6.67
N HIS A 13 6.88 -20.75 5.61
CA HIS A 13 5.54 -21.29 5.37
C HIS A 13 5.35 -21.64 3.88
N PRO A 14 4.60 -22.71 3.56
CA PRO A 14 4.37 -23.12 2.17
C PRO A 14 3.71 -22.01 1.34
N PHE A 15 4.03 -21.94 0.05
CA PHE A 15 3.49 -20.94 -0.87
C PHE A 15 1.95 -20.86 -0.90
N PRO A 16 1.18 -21.96 -0.87
CA PRO A 16 -0.28 -21.89 -0.76
C PRO A 16 -0.75 -21.18 0.51
N THR A 17 -0.10 -21.43 1.65
CA THR A 17 -0.42 -20.81 2.93
C THR A 17 -0.09 -19.32 2.93
N VAL A 18 1.06 -18.93 2.36
CA VAL A 18 1.44 -17.53 2.19
C VAL A 18 0.48 -16.79 1.27
N THR A 19 0.07 -17.41 0.18
CA THR A 19 -0.91 -16.87 -0.76
C THR A 19 -2.27 -16.67 -0.09
N LEU A 20 -2.75 -17.66 0.67
CA LEU A 20 -4.01 -17.54 1.43
C LEU A 20 -3.91 -16.42 2.48
N ALA A 21 -2.82 -16.39 3.26
CA ALA A 21 -2.59 -15.34 4.25
C ALA A 21 -2.60 -13.94 3.60
N TYR A 22 -2.03 -13.81 2.40
CA TYR A 22 -2.04 -12.56 1.65
C TYR A 22 -3.46 -12.09 1.38
N PHE A 23 -4.36 -12.96 0.91
CA PHE A 23 -5.75 -12.59 0.67
C PHE A 23 -6.50 -12.28 1.96
N LEU A 24 -6.21 -12.99 3.05
CA LEU A 24 -6.89 -12.82 4.33
C LEU A 24 -6.42 -11.62 5.15
N ARG A 25 -5.24 -11.03 4.86
CA ARG A 25 -4.55 -10.07 5.75
C ARG A 25 -5.32 -8.80 6.12
N TYR A 26 -6.39 -8.46 5.39
CA TYR A 26 -7.25 -7.30 5.64
C TYR A 26 -8.72 -7.67 5.91
N SER A 27 -8.99 -8.93 6.24
CA SER A 27 -10.37 -9.39 6.47
C SER A 27 -10.94 -8.96 7.82
N SER A 28 -10.08 -8.65 8.79
CA SER A 28 -10.48 -8.22 10.13
C SER A 28 -9.30 -7.56 10.87
N PRO A 29 -9.54 -6.49 11.65
CA PRO A 29 -8.52 -5.91 12.53
C PRO A 29 -8.14 -6.84 13.70
N GLN A 30 -9.05 -7.72 14.13
CA GLN A 30 -8.74 -8.76 15.12
C GLN A 30 -7.83 -9.80 14.49
N LEU A 31 -8.04 -10.17 13.21
CA LEU A 31 -7.15 -11.08 12.47
C LEU A 31 -5.74 -10.50 12.32
N ASN A 32 -5.65 -9.22 11.94
CA ASN A 32 -4.39 -8.52 11.73
C ASN A 32 -4.42 -7.09 12.32
N PRO A 33 -3.99 -6.89 13.59
CA PRO A 33 -3.98 -5.58 14.23
C PRO A 33 -3.06 -4.56 13.55
N PHE A 34 -2.02 -5.02 12.83
CA PHE A 34 -1.12 -4.14 12.09
C PHE A 34 -1.81 -3.45 10.91
N ALA A 35 -2.97 -3.98 10.49
CA ALA A 35 -3.79 -3.43 9.41
C ALA A 35 -5.01 -2.63 9.87
N ALA A 36 -5.09 -2.22 11.15
CA ALA A 36 -6.24 -1.45 11.69
C ALA A 36 -6.53 -0.12 10.98
N HIS A 37 -5.63 0.35 10.12
CA HIS A 37 -5.82 1.53 9.27
C HIS A 37 -6.58 1.23 7.96
N VAL A 38 -6.82 -0.04 7.64
CA VAL A 38 -7.67 -0.49 6.52
C VAL A 38 -9.10 -0.54 7.05
N LEU A 39 -9.97 0.29 6.47
CA LEU A 39 -11.37 0.43 6.87
C LEU A 39 -12.25 -0.59 6.16
N SER A 40 -12.04 -0.81 4.86
CA SER A 40 -12.76 -1.80 4.07
C SER A 40 -11.87 -2.40 2.99
N THR A 41 -12.26 -3.58 2.50
CA THR A 41 -11.63 -4.28 1.39
C THR A 41 -12.70 -4.98 0.58
N ASP A 42 -12.73 -4.70 -0.71
CA ASP A 42 -13.71 -5.25 -1.64
C ASP A 42 -13.00 -5.90 -2.82
N THR A 43 -13.53 -7.03 -3.30
CA THR A 43 -13.05 -7.67 -4.52
C THR A 43 -13.88 -7.17 -5.69
N ILE A 44 -13.23 -6.47 -6.62
CA ILE A 44 -13.87 -5.91 -7.81
C ILE A 44 -14.05 -6.99 -8.87
N SER A 45 -13.01 -7.80 -9.10
CA SER A 45 -13.04 -8.89 -10.06
C SER A 45 -12.13 -10.02 -9.63
N SER A 46 -12.54 -11.26 -9.88
CA SER A 46 -11.73 -12.45 -9.67
C SER A 46 -12.09 -13.49 -10.73
N HIS A 47 -11.10 -13.97 -11.47
CA HIS A 47 -11.30 -14.99 -12.50
C HIS A 47 -10.05 -15.85 -12.69
N VAL A 48 -10.25 -17.09 -13.13
CA VAL A 48 -9.18 -17.98 -13.56
C VAL A 48 -9.11 -17.90 -15.08
N ASP A 49 -7.93 -17.60 -15.61
CA ASP A 49 -7.68 -17.64 -17.04
C ASP A 49 -7.74 -19.10 -17.52
N PRO A 50 -8.62 -19.44 -18.50
CA PRO A 50 -8.77 -20.83 -18.96
C PRO A 50 -7.50 -21.36 -19.64
N GLU A 51 -6.69 -20.53 -20.29
CA GLU A 51 -5.49 -20.97 -21.00
C GLU A 51 -4.32 -21.16 -20.03
N THR A 52 -3.99 -20.11 -19.27
CA THR A 52 -2.83 -20.14 -18.37
C THR A 52 -3.13 -20.78 -17.02
N GLN A 53 -4.41 -20.98 -16.66
CA GLN A 53 -4.86 -21.48 -15.36
C GLN A 53 -4.41 -20.61 -14.18
N ARG A 54 -4.16 -19.32 -14.44
CA ARG A 54 -3.74 -18.33 -13.43
C ARG A 54 -4.95 -17.62 -12.85
N LEU A 55 -4.92 -17.38 -11.54
CA LEU A 55 -5.94 -16.60 -10.85
C LEU A 55 -5.58 -15.11 -10.91
N TYR A 56 -6.45 -14.33 -11.52
CA TYR A 56 -6.37 -12.87 -11.56
C TYR A 56 -7.37 -12.30 -10.56
N THR A 57 -6.91 -11.41 -9.68
CA THR A 57 -7.79 -10.76 -8.69
C THR A 57 -7.49 -9.28 -8.62
N THR A 58 -8.54 -8.46 -8.66
CA THR A 58 -8.49 -7.02 -8.44
C THR A 58 -9.32 -6.68 -7.21
N ARG A 59 -8.70 -6.00 -6.25
CA ARG A 59 -9.32 -5.56 -5.00
C ARG A 59 -9.14 -4.06 -4.82
N ILE A 60 -10.04 -3.45 -4.06
CA ILE A 60 -9.91 -2.07 -3.61
C ILE A 60 -9.91 -2.05 -2.08
N HIS A 61 -9.00 -1.25 -1.52
CA HIS A 61 -8.89 -1.07 -0.08
C HIS A 61 -9.12 0.39 0.26
N LEU A 62 -10.03 0.66 1.20
CA LEU A 62 -10.19 1.97 1.80
C LEU A 62 -9.27 2.05 3.03
N LYS A 63 -8.36 3.02 3.04
CA LYS A 63 -7.42 3.23 4.15
C LYS A 63 -7.62 4.60 4.78
N LYS A 64 -7.48 4.71 6.10
CA LYS A 64 -7.40 6.00 6.79
C LYS A 64 -6.14 6.75 6.33
N SER A 65 -6.31 7.86 5.63
CA SER A 65 -5.24 8.72 5.13
C SER A 65 -4.56 9.46 6.27
N ARG A 66 -3.22 9.31 6.33
CA ARG A 66 -2.34 10.04 7.26
C ARG A 66 -1.37 10.94 6.49
N MET A 67 -1.87 11.62 5.45
CA MET A 67 -1.13 12.70 4.82
C MET A 67 -0.76 13.74 5.90
N PRO A 68 0.51 14.20 5.96
CA PRO A 68 0.91 15.19 6.96
C PRO A 68 0.08 16.47 6.85
N SER A 69 -0.26 17.09 7.98
CA SER A 69 -1.04 18.34 8.02
C SER A 69 -0.41 19.46 7.19
N ALA A 70 0.92 19.54 7.16
CA ALA A 70 1.68 20.48 6.33
C ALA A 70 1.43 20.28 4.83
N VAL A 71 1.32 19.03 4.36
CA VAL A 71 1.03 18.75 2.95
C VAL A 71 -0.40 19.15 2.62
N TYR A 72 -1.37 18.87 3.49
CA TYR A 72 -2.76 19.33 3.28
C TYR A 72 -2.89 20.85 3.15
N LYS A 73 -2.12 21.61 3.94
CA LYS A 73 -2.12 23.09 3.88
C LYS A 73 -1.53 23.65 2.58
N LEU A 74 -0.70 22.86 1.88
CA LEU A 74 -0.05 23.26 0.63
C LEU A 74 -0.82 22.79 -0.62
N LEU A 75 -1.83 21.95 -0.45
CA LEU A 75 -2.64 21.46 -1.56
C LEU A 75 -3.81 22.42 -1.83
N PRO A 76 -4.02 22.84 -3.10
CA PRO A 76 -5.21 23.58 -3.48
C PRO A 76 -6.47 22.82 -3.06
N ALA A 77 -7.52 23.55 -2.65
CA ALA A 77 -8.81 22.96 -2.25
C ALA A 77 -9.40 22.01 -3.32
N SER A 78 -9.11 22.27 -4.60
CA SER A 78 -9.50 21.44 -5.74
C SER A 78 -8.80 20.07 -5.80
N VAL A 79 -7.64 19.90 -5.15
CA VAL A 79 -6.88 18.64 -5.07
C VAL A 79 -7.14 17.91 -3.76
N SER A 80 -7.46 18.64 -2.69
CA SER A 80 -7.84 18.07 -1.39
C SER A 80 -9.34 17.73 -1.28
N GLY A 81 -10.13 18.02 -2.31
CA GLY A 81 -11.54 17.67 -2.39
C GLY A 81 -12.49 18.61 -1.64
N GLY A 82 -12.03 19.81 -1.26
CA GLY A 82 -12.84 20.83 -0.59
C GLY A 82 -13.30 20.44 0.82
N GLY A 83 -12.67 21.00 1.85
CA GLY A 83 -13.22 21.14 3.21
C GLY A 83 -13.51 19.85 3.99
N SER A 84 -12.77 19.61 5.08
CA SER A 84 -13.12 18.70 6.19
C SER A 84 -13.53 17.24 5.84
N GLY A 85 -13.43 16.82 4.58
CA GLY A 85 -13.80 15.48 4.11
C GLY A 85 -12.91 14.43 4.74
N GLU A 86 -13.54 13.34 5.16
CA GLU A 86 -12.89 12.24 5.87
C GLU A 86 -11.62 11.80 5.12
N LYS A 87 -10.48 11.89 5.81
CA LYS A 87 -9.16 11.68 5.25
C LYS A 87 -9.01 10.20 4.94
N ALA A 88 -9.43 9.76 3.76
CA ALA A 88 -9.33 8.38 3.31
C ALA A 88 -8.56 8.26 1.99
N SER A 89 -7.87 7.14 1.80
CA SER A 89 -7.06 6.81 0.63
C SER A 89 -7.58 5.52 0.02
N TYR A 90 -7.82 5.54 -1.28
CA TYR A 90 -8.23 4.34 -2.02
C TYR A 90 -6.99 3.70 -2.63
N ILE A 91 -6.79 2.41 -2.34
CA ILE A 91 -5.69 1.62 -2.89
C ILE A 91 -6.27 0.55 -3.80
N LEU A 92 -5.87 0.54 -5.07
CA LEU A 92 -6.16 -0.55 -5.99
C LEU A 92 -5.06 -1.59 -5.87
N GLU A 93 -5.45 -2.83 -5.62
CA GLU A 93 -4.56 -3.99 -5.60
C GLU A 93 -4.91 -4.91 -6.76
N THR A 94 -3.91 -5.32 -7.53
CA THR A 94 -4.01 -6.37 -8.55
C THR A 94 -3.06 -7.49 -8.22
N SER A 95 -3.50 -8.73 -8.37
CA SER A 95 -2.67 -9.91 -8.15
C SER A 95 -2.87 -10.95 -9.25
N VAL A 96 -1.80 -11.67 -9.53
CA VAL A 96 -1.77 -12.83 -10.42
C VAL A 96 -1.11 -13.96 -9.67
N VAL A 97 -1.80 -15.10 -9.55
CA VAL A 97 -1.30 -16.31 -8.88
C VAL A 97 -1.18 -17.43 -9.89
N ASP A 98 -0.01 -18.05 -9.95
CA ASP A 98 0.23 -19.28 -10.69
C ASP A 98 0.61 -20.37 -9.68
N ILE A 99 -0.38 -21.18 -9.29
CA ILE A 99 -0.18 -22.22 -8.29
C ILE A 99 0.68 -23.36 -8.81
N LYS A 100 0.66 -23.62 -10.12
CA LYS A 100 1.42 -24.69 -10.76
C LYS A 100 2.90 -24.34 -10.82
N GLN A 101 3.21 -23.09 -11.16
CA GLN A 101 4.57 -22.58 -11.19
C GLN A 101 5.07 -22.06 -9.82
N GLY A 102 4.19 -22.00 -8.81
CA GLY A 102 4.55 -21.64 -7.45
C GLY A 102 4.95 -20.17 -7.29
N TRP A 103 4.25 -19.23 -7.94
CA TRP A 103 4.53 -17.81 -7.77
C TRP A 103 3.27 -16.95 -7.74
N MET A 104 3.38 -15.79 -7.09
CA MET A 104 2.34 -14.76 -7.06
C MET A 104 2.98 -13.39 -7.26
N LYS A 105 2.42 -12.58 -8.15
CA LYS A 105 2.80 -11.18 -8.36
C LYS A 105 1.67 -10.27 -7.94
N THR A 106 2.00 -9.21 -7.20
CA THR A 106 1.02 -8.25 -6.73
C THR A 106 1.49 -6.83 -7.00
N GLU A 107 0.55 -5.94 -7.28
CA GLU A 107 0.78 -4.51 -7.39
C GLU A 107 -0.31 -3.79 -6.60
N SER A 108 0.09 -2.84 -5.76
CA SER A 108 -0.80 -1.95 -5.00
C SER A 108 -0.46 -0.50 -5.32
N ARG A 109 -1.47 0.30 -5.67
CA ARG A 109 -1.29 1.72 -5.99
C ARG A 109 -2.41 2.59 -5.44
N ASN A 110 -2.10 3.81 -5.01
CA ASN A 110 -3.12 4.77 -4.62
C ASN A 110 -3.86 5.34 -5.84
N LEU A 111 -5.19 5.47 -5.73
CA LEU A 111 -6.06 6.04 -6.76
C LEU A 111 -6.23 7.55 -6.59
N ASN A 112 -6.36 8.03 -5.35
CA ASN A 112 -6.45 9.44 -5.03
C ASN A 112 -5.09 10.03 -4.62
N PHE A 113 -4.96 11.36 -4.68
CA PHE A 113 -3.72 12.11 -4.38
C PHE A 113 -2.52 11.84 -5.30
N THR A 114 -2.70 11.16 -6.44
CA THR A 114 -1.64 10.84 -7.43
C THR A 114 -0.99 12.08 -8.06
N GLY A 115 -1.70 13.20 -8.08
CA GLY A 115 -1.18 14.51 -8.49
C GLY A 115 -0.19 15.14 -7.51
N VAL A 116 -0.01 14.53 -6.33
CA VAL A 116 0.90 14.94 -5.25
C VAL A 116 1.98 13.88 -5.10
N LEU A 117 1.56 12.66 -4.76
CA LEU A 117 2.42 11.51 -4.53
C LEU A 117 1.74 10.26 -5.09
N SER A 118 2.38 9.64 -6.07
CA SER A 118 2.02 8.31 -6.54
C SER A 118 2.91 7.30 -5.83
N VAL A 119 2.30 6.30 -5.20
CA VAL A 119 2.97 5.19 -4.53
C VAL A 119 2.54 3.92 -5.23
N VAL A 120 3.51 3.13 -5.69
CA VAL A 120 3.29 1.81 -6.27
C VAL A 120 4.14 0.82 -5.51
N GLU A 121 3.51 -0.15 -4.86
CA GLU A 121 4.15 -1.28 -4.19
C GLU A 121 3.97 -2.52 -5.06
N LYS A 122 5.06 -3.20 -5.39
CA LYS A 122 5.06 -4.46 -6.13
C LYS A 122 5.68 -5.54 -5.27
N GLN A 123 5.05 -6.70 -5.20
CA GLN A 123 5.61 -7.85 -4.50
C GLN A 123 5.61 -9.07 -5.41
N HIS A 124 6.67 -9.85 -5.32
CA HIS A 124 6.83 -11.09 -6.06
C HIS A 124 7.14 -12.20 -5.06
N PHE A 125 6.16 -13.05 -4.84
CA PHE A 125 6.25 -14.26 -4.03
C PHE A 125 6.61 -15.42 -4.94
N LYS A 126 7.52 -16.28 -4.50
CA LYS A 126 7.90 -17.49 -5.25
C LYS A 126 8.33 -18.60 -4.30
N VAL A 127 8.09 -19.84 -4.73
CA VAL A 127 8.74 -21.01 -4.15
C VAL A 127 10.24 -20.89 -4.44
N PRO A 128 11.12 -21.05 -3.42
CA PRO A 128 12.55 -21.05 -3.61
C PRO A 128 13.00 -22.14 -4.59
N SER A 129 14.05 -21.88 -5.36
CA SER A 129 14.57 -22.84 -6.35
C SER A 129 15.59 -23.83 -5.78
N THR A 130 16.05 -23.66 -4.53
CA THR A 130 17.05 -24.53 -3.92
C THR A 130 16.39 -25.74 -3.24
N PRO A 131 16.91 -26.96 -3.39
CA PRO A 131 16.32 -28.17 -2.80
C PRO A 131 16.10 -28.07 -1.29
N GLU A 132 17.04 -27.45 -0.58
CA GLU A 132 16.96 -27.26 0.87
C GLU A 132 15.80 -26.36 1.30
N ALA A 133 15.56 -25.26 0.56
CA ALA A 133 14.48 -24.32 0.87
C ALA A 133 13.10 -24.88 0.47
N ILE A 134 13.05 -25.71 -0.58
CA ILE A 134 11.86 -26.50 -0.93
C ILE A 134 11.53 -27.48 0.22
N ALA A 135 12.52 -28.20 0.74
CA ALA A 135 12.34 -29.12 1.86
C ALA A 135 11.86 -28.41 3.15
N ARG A 136 12.29 -27.17 3.37
CA ARG A 136 11.83 -26.33 4.49
C ARG A 136 10.45 -25.70 4.30
N ASN A 137 9.80 -25.95 3.16
CA ASN A 137 8.51 -25.35 2.80
C ASN A 137 8.53 -23.82 2.93
N GLU A 138 9.57 -23.17 2.43
CA GLU A 138 9.73 -21.72 2.48
C GLU A 138 9.07 -21.02 1.28
N THR A 139 8.79 -19.73 1.43
CA THR A 139 8.35 -18.84 0.35
C THR A 139 9.14 -17.55 0.39
N ASP A 140 9.85 -17.24 -0.70
CA ASP A 140 10.57 -15.99 -0.85
C ASP A 140 9.63 -14.88 -1.32
N VAL A 141 9.82 -13.67 -0.80
CA VAL A 141 9.17 -12.45 -1.29
C VAL A 141 10.21 -11.37 -1.57
N ASN A 142 10.16 -10.83 -2.79
CA ASN A 142 10.80 -9.58 -3.14
C ASN A 142 9.73 -8.48 -3.15
N SER A 143 9.90 -7.45 -2.35
CA SER A 143 9.00 -6.30 -2.28
C SER A 143 9.73 -5.05 -2.77
N SER A 144 9.09 -4.27 -3.63
CA SER A 144 9.61 -2.99 -4.11
C SER A 144 8.54 -1.91 -4.00
N VAL A 145 8.93 -0.72 -3.55
CA VAL A 145 8.02 0.43 -3.43
C VAL A 145 8.61 1.60 -4.17
N SER A 146 7.85 2.16 -5.11
CA SER A 146 8.21 3.31 -5.90
C SER A 146 7.34 4.51 -5.57
N PHE A 147 7.99 5.64 -5.29
CA PHE A 147 7.39 6.93 -4.99
C PHE A 147 7.66 7.89 -6.13
N LYS A 148 6.61 8.43 -6.74
CA LYS A 148 6.70 9.50 -7.74
C LYS A 148 6.00 10.73 -7.19
N SER A 149 6.79 11.73 -6.78
CA SER A 149 6.29 13.04 -6.37
C SER A 149 6.18 13.96 -7.58
N ARG A 150 5.02 14.62 -7.71
CA ARG A 150 4.75 15.63 -8.76
C ARG A 150 4.62 17.05 -8.21
N LEU A 151 4.76 17.22 -6.89
CA LEU A 151 4.55 18.52 -6.24
C LEU A 151 5.66 19.54 -6.59
N GLY A 152 6.92 19.09 -6.64
CA GLY A 152 8.06 19.95 -6.99
C GLY A 152 7.98 20.53 -8.40
N GLU A 153 7.51 19.73 -9.38
CA GLU A 153 7.32 20.16 -10.77
C GLU A 153 6.23 21.25 -10.87
N LYS A 154 5.11 21.10 -10.14
CA LYS A 154 4.02 22.09 -10.11
C LYS A 154 4.42 23.41 -9.46
N ILE A 155 5.20 23.36 -8.38
CA ILE A 155 5.68 24.57 -7.69
C ILE A 155 6.70 25.30 -8.58
N ARG A 156 7.62 24.56 -9.23
CA ARG A 156 8.59 25.14 -10.17
C ARG A 156 7.92 25.76 -11.39
N GLY A 157 6.90 25.13 -11.94
CA GLY A 157 6.12 25.68 -13.06
C GLY A 157 5.39 26.98 -12.70
N LYS A 158 4.83 27.07 -11.48
CA LYS A 158 4.18 28.31 -10.99
C LYS A 158 5.17 29.43 -10.68
N LEU A 159 6.33 29.13 -10.08
CA LEU A 159 7.38 30.14 -9.89
C LEU A 159 7.95 30.62 -11.23
N GLY A 160 8.12 29.73 -12.21
CA GLY A 160 8.56 30.10 -13.56
C GLY A 160 7.57 31.04 -14.26
N GLN A 161 6.28 30.75 -14.19
CA GLN A 161 5.23 31.63 -14.75
C GLN A 161 5.15 32.98 -14.03
N ALA A 162 5.29 33.00 -12.70
CA ALA A 162 5.28 34.24 -11.92
C ALA A 162 6.52 35.14 -12.18
N GLN A 163 7.59 34.60 -12.75
CA GLN A 163 8.81 35.33 -13.07
C GLN A 163 8.78 35.92 -14.51
N GLU A 164 7.92 35.42 -15.40
CA GLU A 164 7.68 35.98 -16.75
C GLU A 164 6.62 37.09 -16.77
N SER A 165 5.65 37.06 -15.86
CA SER A 165 4.67 38.14 -15.69
C SER A 165 5.15 39.16 -14.67
N SER A 166 5.77 40.25 -15.15
CA SER A 166 6.28 41.37 -14.36
C SER A 166 5.29 41.95 -13.35
N GLY A 167 5.74 42.10 -12.09
CA GLY A 167 5.46 43.29 -11.29
C GLY A 167 4.09 43.44 -10.64
N THR A 168 3.67 42.55 -9.74
CA THR A 168 2.88 42.95 -8.56
C THR A 168 2.90 41.85 -7.50
N GLY A 169 3.50 42.17 -6.35
CA GLY A 169 3.69 41.23 -5.27
C GLY A 169 2.39 40.81 -4.59
N TRP A 170 2.28 39.51 -4.30
CA TRP A 170 1.41 39.03 -3.23
C TRP A 170 2.23 38.17 -2.25
N LEU A 171 2.93 38.87 -1.35
CA LEU A 171 3.12 38.65 0.10
C LEU A 171 4.52 39.14 0.56
N PRO A 172 4.62 40.08 1.52
CA PRO A 172 5.89 40.57 2.05
C PRO A 172 6.51 39.59 3.06
N GLY A 173 7.85 39.59 3.07
CA GLY A 173 8.80 38.97 4.01
C GLY A 173 8.30 38.07 5.14
N LEU A 174 8.51 36.75 5.00
CA LEU A 174 9.18 35.87 6.00
C LEU A 174 9.33 34.40 5.54
N LEU A 175 8.98 34.03 4.30
CA LEU A 175 9.01 32.63 3.83
C LEU A 175 9.86 32.37 2.58
N GLY A 176 10.75 33.30 2.23
CA GLY A 176 11.61 33.20 1.03
C GLY A 176 12.73 32.14 1.07
N GLY A 177 12.89 31.40 2.18
CA GLY A 177 13.99 30.44 2.36
C GLY A 177 13.67 28.97 2.06
N LEU A 178 12.39 28.59 2.00
CA LEU A 178 11.96 27.20 1.79
C LEU A 178 11.64 26.95 0.31
N GLY A 179 12.65 27.11 -0.55
CA GLY A 179 12.52 26.84 -1.99
C GLY A 179 12.04 25.41 -2.27
N ALA A 180 11.55 25.15 -3.48
CA ALA A 180 11.04 23.84 -3.93
C ALA A 180 11.93 22.64 -3.56
N LYS A 181 13.26 22.86 -3.43
CA LYS A 181 14.25 21.89 -2.96
C LYS A 181 14.02 21.42 -1.51
N GLY A 182 13.55 22.27 -0.60
CA GLY A 182 13.28 21.92 0.80
C GLY A 182 12.02 21.05 0.94
N ILE A 183 10.94 21.43 0.26
CA ILE A 183 9.69 20.64 0.22
C ILE A 183 9.95 19.27 -0.43
N GLN A 184 10.76 19.23 -1.48
CA GLN A 184 11.16 17.98 -2.11
C GLN A 184 11.92 17.07 -1.14
N ARG A 185 12.95 17.57 -0.44
CA ARG A 185 13.70 16.80 0.57
C ARG A 185 12.81 16.31 1.72
N SER A 186 11.85 17.12 2.17
CA SER A 186 10.89 16.68 3.20
C SER A 186 9.99 15.54 2.69
N ILE A 187 9.55 15.58 1.43
CA ILE A 187 8.78 14.48 0.84
C ILE A 187 9.65 13.23 0.68
N GLU A 188 10.91 13.39 0.29
CA GLU A 188 11.87 12.27 0.17
C GLU A 188 12.13 11.61 1.52
N SER A 189 12.42 12.41 2.56
CA SER A 189 12.64 11.92 3.93
C SER A 189 11.39 11.27 4.52
N LEU A 190 10.21 11.87 4.31
CA LEU A 190 8.95 11.28 4.76
C LEU A 190 8.61 9.99 4.00
N ALA A 191 8.92 9.93 2.70
CA ALA A 191 8.74 8.75 1.90
C ALA A 191 9.66 7.63 2.40
N SER A 192 10.96 7.87 2.59
CA SER A 192 11.90 6.83 3.01
C SER A 192 11.58 6.25 4.39
N THR A 193 11.36 7.07 5.41
CA THR A 193 11.06 6.60 6.77
C THR A 193 9.73 5.84 6.83
N LYS A 194 8.66 6.38 6.25
CA LYS A 194 7.34 5.72 6.28
C LYS A 194 7.32 4.42 5.49
N THR A 195 8.12 4.30 4.42
CA THR A 195 8.20 3.07 3.62
C THR A 195 8.77 1.92 4.43
N ILE A 196 9.88 2.16 5.13
CA ILE A 196 10.55 1.13 5.93
C ILE A 196 9.62 0.65 7.05
N ASP A 197 8.94 1.58 7.71
CA ASP A 197 7.95 1.26 8.74
C ASP A 197 6.75 0.47 8.17
N GLN A 198 6.27 0.85 6.97
CA GLN A 198 5.15 0.17 6.32
C GLN A 198 5.52 -1.26 5.90
N LEU A 199 6.70 -1.47 5.32
CA LEU A 199 7.18 -2.79 4.93
C LEU A 199 7.35 -3.70 6.15
N SER A 200 7.86 -3.15 7.26
CA SER A 200 7.98 -3.88 8.52
C SER A 200 6.62 -4.30 9.07
N LYS A 201 5.64 -3.38 9.13
CA LYS A 201 4.28 -3.69 9.57
C LYS A 201 3.55 -4.68 8.66
N SER A 202 3.79 -4.60 7.35
CA SER A 202 3.24 -5.55 6.37
C SER A 202 3.75 -6.97 6.66
N ARG A 203 5.06 -7.11 6.88
CA ARG A 203 5.68 -8.38 7.26
C ARG A 203 5.15 -8.91 8.59
N ASP A 204 5.07 -8.09 9.62
CA ASP A 204 4.65 -8.52 10.95
C ASP A 204 3.15 -8.90 10.96
N GLY A 205 2.33 -8.18 10.20
CA GLY A 205 0.93 -8.54 9.95
C GLY A 205 0.78 -9.87 9.22
N MET A 206 1.54 -10.08 8.15
CA MET A 206 1.57 -11.36 7.43
C MET A 206 2.00 -12.51 8.33
N ARG A 207 3.09 -12.34 9.11
CA ARG A 207 3.56 -13.34 10.08
C ARG A 207 2.47 -13.73 11.07
N LEU A 208 1.74 -12.75 11.62
CA LEU A 208 0.68 -13.01 12.56
C LEU A 208 -0.49 -13.80 11.92
N VAL A 209 -0.89 -13.46 10.70
CA VAL A 209 -1.93 -14.18 9.96
C VAL A 209 -1.49 -15.62 9.69
N LEU A 210 -0.22 -15.81 9.31
CA LEU A 210 0.38 -17.12 9.08
C LEU A 210 0.38 -17.99 10.34
N GLU A 211 0.80 -17.46 11.48
CA GLU A 211 0.76 -18.20 12.76
C GLU A 211 -0.67 -18.57 13.17
N ARG A 212 -1.65 -17.73 12.86
CA ARG A 212 -3.06 -18.05 13.13
C ARG A 212 -3.60 -19.14 12.22
N LEU A 213 -3.19 -19.16 10.94
CA LEU A 213 -3.50 -20.25 10.03
C LEU A 213 -2.83 -21.55 10.47
N ARG A 214 -1.59 -21.48 10.97
CA ARG A 214 -0.85 -22.62 11.50
C ARG A 214 -1.53 -23.24 12.72
N ASN A 215 -1.97 -22.40 13.67
CA ASN A 215 -2.53 -22.87 14.93
C ASN A 215 -4.03 -23.20 14.87
N GLY A 216 -4.80 -22.42 14.10
CA GLY A 216 -6.26 -22.56 14.02
C GLY A 216 -6.78 -23.27 12.77
N GLY A 217 -5.89 -23.58 11.82
CA GLY A 217 -6.27 -24.05 10.49
C GLY A 217 -7.06 -23.00 9.69
N VAL A 218 -7.36 -23.34 8.44
CA VAL A 218 -8.16 -22.47 7.56
C VAL A 218 -9.58 -22.30 8.10
N ILE A 219 -10.21 -23.41 8.51
CA ILE A 219 -11.59 -23.42 8.99
C ILE A 219 -11.73 -22.55 10.26
N GLY A 220 -10.84 -22.71 11.23
CA GLY A 220 -10.90 -21.93 12.47
C GLY A 220 -10.68 -20.43 12.26
N VAL A 221 -9.84 -20.05 11.29
CA VAL A 221 -9.68 -18.63 10.91
C VAL A 221 -10.96 -18.11 10.23
N MET A 222 -11.54 -18.86 9.31
CA MET A 222 -12.76 -18.46 8.60
C MET A 222 -13.98 -18.38 9.51
N GLU A 223 -14.09 -19.27 10.49
CA GLU A 223 -15.16 -19.24 11.48
C GLU A 223 -15.08 -18.01 12.39
N LYS A 224 -13.88 -17.67 12.87
CA LYS A 224 -13.65 -16.42 13.63
C LYS A 224 -14.05 -15.18 12.82
N LEU A 225 -13.68 -15.14 11.53
CA LEU A 225 -14.09 -14.05 10.63
C LEU A 225 -15.61 -14.01 10.40
N ARG A 226 -16.28 -15.16 10.39
CA ARG A 226 -17.74 -15.24 10.27
C ARG A 226 -18.45 -14.73 11.53
N GLN A 227 -18.02 -15.19 12.70
CA GLN A 227 -18.57 -14.77 13.99
C GLN A 227 -18.41 -13.27 14.20
N GLU A 228 -17.26 -12.71 13.82
CA GLU A 228 -17.03 -11.27 13.94
C GLU A 228 -17.97 -10.45 13.05
N ARG A 229 -18.16 -10.86 11.79
CA ARG A 229 -19.12 -10.21 10.88
C ARG A 229 -20.54 -10.25 11.44
N GLN A 230 -20.97 -11.40 11.96
CA GLN A 230 -22.28 -11.53 12.61
C GLN A 230 -22.43 -10.58 13.80
N ARG A 231 -21.39 -10.48 14.64
CA ARG A 231 -21.40 -9.56 15.79
C ARG A 231 -21.48 -8.09 15.34
N GLN A 232 -20.76 -7.71 14.29
CA GLN A 232 -20.81 -6.35 13.75
C GLN A 232 -22.21 -6.00 13.24
N THR A 233 -22.89 -6.94 12.55
CA THR A 233 -24.28 -6.76 12.10
C THR A 233 -25.27 -6.63 13.25
N MET A 234 -25.05 -7.31 14.38
CA MET A 234 -25.92 -7.21 15.57
C MET A 234 -25.73 -5.91 16.37
N THR A 235 -24.59 -5.24 16.21
CA THR A 235 -24.27 -3.98 16.90
C THR A 235 -24.60 -2.71 16.10
N MET A 236 -25.01 -2.86 14.84
CA MET A 236 -25.50 -1.78 13.98
C MET A 236 -27.02 -1.69 14.05
#